data_AF-A0A4P5WAF0-F1
#
_entry.id   AF-A0A4P5WAF0-F1
#
_cell.length_a   1.000
_cell.length_b   1.000
_cell.length_c   1.000
_cell.angle_alpha   90.00
_cell.angle_beta   90.00
_cell.angle_gamma   90.00
#
_symmetry.space_group_name_H-M   'P 1'
#
loop_
_entity.id
_entity.type
_entity.pdbx_description
1 polymer ?
#
loop_
_entity_poly.entity_id
_entity_poly.type
_entity_poly.pdbx_seq_one_letter_code
_entity_poly.pdbx_strand_id
1 'polypeptide(L)'
;MDRIGDEHFNAGADRTGLRRDVSGGQPECEECGEDSHAQRLPAHIPLRQRAPTGERVGRAPALLWYFRPDDQMPAKTPHGLKLAGADTPAPARTTPRPPPGDQFARNPGIPLDLDTVLSYRINRSAVERRAATIPTRRTVKKQWQAAWLLRAVTLIDLTTLSGDDTPGTVRRLCAKAMHPLRGDLEHQLGIEPLHITTGAVCVYHALVATAVAALHGSGIPVAAVSTGFPAGLSPMATRVAEIRASVAAGAQEIDIVITRGHVLTGDWEALYDEVRAFRDACGDAHMKAILGTGDLATLTNVARASMVAMMAGADFIKTSTGKEGVNATLPISLVMVRMIRDFYEQTGHAIGYKPAGGIRSAKNALDYLYLMKEELGERWMRPDLFRFGASGLLTDIERQLDHFANGRYAAAHRQPMV
;
A
#
# COMPACT_ATOMS: atom_id res chain seq x y z
N MET A 1 67.28 34.51 10.64
CA MET A 1 67.18 34.44 9.17
C MET A 1 65.80 33.87 8.85
N ASP A 2 64.72 34.56 9.25
CA ASP A 2 64.13 35.78 8.64
C ASP A 2 63.46 35.44 7.29
N ARG A 3 62.26 35.89 6.88
CA ARG A 3 61.15 36.75 7.36
C ARG A 3 60.01 36.49 6.33
N ILE A 4 58.73 36.45 6.72
CA ILE A 4 57.72 37.53 6.60
C ILE A 4 57.69 38.25 5.24
N GLY A 5 56.50 38.32 4.63
CA GLY A 5 56.17 39.23 3.53
C GLY A 5 54.73 39.09 3.04
N ASP A 6 53.78 39.64 3.81
CA ASP A 6 52.51 40.17 3.29
C ASP A 6 52.80 41.27 2.24
N GLU A 7 51.89 41.47 1.27
CA GLU A 7 51.33 42.80 1.03
C GLU A 7 50.14 42.80 0.05
N HIS A 8 49.09 43.48 0.49
CA HIS A 8 47.90 43.92 -0.21
C HIS A 8 48.20 45.06 -1.21
N PHE A 9 47.39 45.22 -2.26
CA PHE A 9 46.93 46.55 -2.75
C PHE A 9 45.80 46.42 -3.80
N ASN A 10 45.12 47.51 -4.13
CA ASN A 10 43.84 47.97 -3.58
C ASN A 10 43.05 48.66 -4.72
N ALA A 11 41.73 48.74 -4.50
CA ALA A 11 40.66 49.58 -5.05
C ALA A 11 40.88 50.73 -6.08
N GLY A 12 39.80 50.98 -6.83
CA GLY A 12 39.37 52.28 -7.40
C GLY A 12 38.34 52.05 -8.53
N ALA A 13 37.01 52.22 -8.40
CA ALA A 13 36.14 53.35 -8.01
C ALA A 13 36.06 54.49 -9.06
N ASP A 14 34.89 54.66 -9.71
CA ASP A 14 34.04 55.89 -9.74
C ASP A 14 32.79 55.66 -10.63
N ARG A 15 31.55 55.69 -10.13
CA ARG A 15 30.59 56.82 -9.90
C ARG A 15 30.10 57.57 -11.14
N THR A 16 28.77 57.57 -11.28
CA THR A 16 27.83 58.69 -11.49
C THR A 16 26.44 58.02 -11.61
N GLY A 17 25.33 58.38 -10.95
CA GLY A 17 24.94 59.57 -10.21
C GLY A 17 23.69 60.15 -10.87
N LEU A 18 22.48 59.94 -10.29
CA LEU A 18 21.43 60.96 -10.23
C LEU A 18 20.31 60.56 -9.24
N ARG A 19 20.02 61.49 -8.32
CA ARG A 19 18.94 61.50 -7.31
C ARG A 19 17.69 62.22 -7.86
N ARG A 20 16.53 61.94 -7.23
CA ARG A 20 15.51 62.87 -6.66
C ARG A 20 14.34 62.00 -6.14
N ASP A 21 14.09 61.86 -4.84
CA ASP A 21 13.26 62.69 -3.92
C ASP A 21 11.83 62.95 -4.43
N VAL A 22 10.70 62.95 -3.69
CA VAL A 22 10.26 62.72 -2.30
C VAL A 22 8.70 62.85 -2.32
N SER A 23 8.01 62.38 -1.26
CA SER A 23 6.60 62.67 -0.83
C SER A 23 5.49 61.86 -1.52
N GLY A 24 4.42 61.41 -0.86
CA GLY A 24 3.92 61.57 0.51
C GLY A 24 2.42 61.24 0.52
N GLY A 25 1.87 60.82 1.68
CA GLY A 25 0.42 60.91 1.96
C GLY A 25 -0.35 59.58 2.04
N GLN A 26 -0.72 59.20 3.28
CA GLN A 26 -1.97 58.47 3.58
C GLN A 26 -3.18 59.42 3.41
N PRO A 27 -4.40 58.87 3.30
CA PRO A 27 -5.41 59.05 4.36
C PRO A 27 -6.10 57.71 4.72
N GLU A 28 -6.32 57.40 6.00
CA GLU A 28 -7.50 57.70 6.85
C GLU A 28 -8.72 56.78 6.63
N CYS A 29 -9.16 56.19 7.75
CA CYS A 29 -10.43 55.50 7.96
C CYS A 29 -11.50 56.52 8.32
N GLU A 30 -12.75 56.33 7.88
CA GLU A 30 -13.91 56.89 8.58
C GLU A 30 -15.20 56.06 8.35
N GLU A 31 -16.11 56.20 9.33
CA GLU A 31 -17.23 55.34 9.75
C GLU A 31 -18.54 55.46 8.93
N CYS A 32 -19.55 54.70 9.40
CA CYS A 32 -21.02 54.89 9.35
C CYS A 32 -21.77 54.21 8.18
N GLY A 33 -22.87 53.47 8.37
CA GLY A 33 -23.69 53.22 9.55
C GLY A 33 -24.77 52.16 9.28
N GLU A 34 -25.31 51.61 10.36
CA GLU A 34 -26.53 50.77 10.39
C GLU A 34 -27.75 51.62 10.05
N ASP A 35 -28.76 51.04 9.37
CA ASP A 35 -30.13 51.19 9.86
C ASP A 35 -31.14 50.16 9.32
N SER A 36 -32.14 50.01 10.17
CA SER A 36 -33.19 49.04 10.36
C SER A 36 -34.30 48.98 9.30
N HIS A 37 -34.96 47.81 9.18
CA HIS A 37 -36.43 47.74 9.04
C HIS A 37 -36.98 46.35 9.41
N ALA A 38 -37.68 46.32 10.54
CA ALA A 38 -38.58 45.25 10.94
C ALA A 38 -40.02 45.57 10.51
N GLN A 39 -40.76 44.58 10.01
CA GLN A 39 -42.24 44.52 10.00
C GLN A 39 -42.67 43.07 9.67
N ARG A 40 -43.00 42.27 10.70
CA ARG A 40 -44.35 41.89 11.18
C ARG A 40 -45.14 40.92 10.28
N LEU A 41 -45.32 39.72 10.84
CA LEU A 41 -46.26 38.65 10.49
C LEU A 41 -47.74 39.08 10.60
N PRO A 42 -48.64 38.29 9.99
CA PRO A 42 -49.78 37.77 10.76
C PRO A 42 -49.96 36.25 10.65
N ALA A 43 -50.76 35.71 11.57
CA ALA A 43 -50.82 34.29 11.96
C ALA A 43 -52.12 33.56 11.55
N HIS A 44 -52.01 32.22 11.54
CA HIS A 44 -53.02 31.13 11.63
C HIS A 44 -53.95 30.87 10.44
N ILE A 45 -54.08 29.61 9.95
CA ILE A 45 -55.09 28.56 10.29
C ILE A 45 -54.78 27.28 9.43
N PRO A 46 -55.15 26.00 9.76
CA PRO A 46 -54.74 25.08 10.83
C PRO A 46 -54.13 23.73 10.29
N LEU A 47 -53.95 22.77 11.21
CA LEU A 47 -53.28 21.46 11.11
C LEU A 47 -53.68 20.49 9.97
N ARG A 48 -52.67 19.81 9.41
CA ARG A 48 -52.73 18.36 9.10
C ARG A 48 -51.45 17.67 9.55
N GLN A 49 -51.58 16.88 10.62
CA GLN A 49 -50.57 15.91 11.03
C GLN A 49 -50.40 14.87 9.91
N ARG A 50 -49.20 14.79 9.33
CA ARG A 50 -48.74 13.59 8.63
C ARG A 50 -47.81 12.86 9.58
N ALA A 51 -48.19 11.65 9.94
CA ALA A 51 -47.33 10.71 10.62
C ALA A 51 -46.02 10.51 9.83
N PRO A 52 -44.84 10.52 10.48
CA PRO A 52 -43.64 10.00 9.84
C PRO A 52 -43.80 8.48 9.74
N THR A 53 -44.13 8.02 8.53
CA THR A 53 -44.06 6.62 8.16
C THR A 53 -42.62 6.13 8.22
N GLY A 54 -42.36 5.20 9.14
CA GLY A 54 -41.35 4.16 9.01
C GLY A 54 -39.89 4.60 9.11
N GLU A 55 -39.29 4.34 10.27
CA GLU A 55 -37.86 4.10 10.38
C GLU A 55 -37.43 3.09 9.30
N ARG A 56 -36.54 3.50 8.41
CA ARG A 56 -35.76 2.55 7.61
C ARG A 56 -34.65 1.99 8.49
N VAL A 57 -34.99 1.02 9.32
CA VAL A 57 -34.02 0.15 9.99
C VAL A 57 -33.41 -0.79 8.95
N GLY A 58 -32.08 -0.75 8.82
CA GLY A 58 -31.25 -1.91 8.51
C GLY A 58 -30.95 -2.22 7.03
N ARG A 59 -29.95 -1.54 6.45
CA ARG A 59 -29.16 -2.08 5.31
C ARG A 59 -27.91 -2.86 5.75
N ALA A 60 -27.73 -3.06 7.06
CA ALA A 60 -26.51 -3.60 7.67
C ALA A 60 -26.18 -5.10 7.45
N PRO A 61 -27.11 -6.05 7.13
CA PRO A 61 -26.73 -7.45 7.24
C PRO A 61 -25.69 -7.88 6.20
N ALA A 62 -25.65 -7.29 5.00
CA ALA A 62 -24.83 -7.78 3.89
C ALA A 62 -23.31 -7.54 4.02
N LEU A 63 -22.87 -6.45 4.66
CA LEU A 63 -21.45 -6.11 4.79
C LEU A 63 -20.72 -7.02 5.79
N LEU A 64 -21.42 -7.46 6.84
CA LEU A 64 -20.89 -8.35 7.87
C LEU A 64 -20.55 -9.75 7.35
N TRP A 65 -21.25 -10.25 6.32
CA TRP A 65 -20.98 -11.58 5.73
C TRP A 65 -19.58 -11.67 5.10
N TYR A 66 -19.06 -10.58 4.54
CA TYR A 66 -17.75 -10.59 3.86
C TYR A 66 -16.55 -10.74 4.82
N PHE A 67 -16.80 -10.60 6.13
CA PHE A 67 -15.79 -10.70 7.17
C PHE A 67 -15.86 -12.02 7.97
N ARG A 68 -16.82 -12.90 7.69
CA ARG A 68 -16.90 -14.22 8.32
C ARG A 68 -15.95 -15.24 7.65
N PRO A 69 -15.40 -16.23 8.39
CA PRO A 69 -14.48 -17.23 7.84
C PRO A 69 -15.14 -18.29 6.94
N ASP A 70 -16.45 -18.51 7.09
CA ASP A 70 -17.15 -19.62 6.43
C ASP A 70 -18.33 -19.10 5.62
N ASP A 71 -18.26 -19.21 4.29
CA ASP A 71 -19.41 -19.50 3.44
C ASP A 71 -18.93 -19.91 2.03
N GLN A 72 -18.95 -21.22 1.78
CA GLN A 72 -18.78 -21.79 0.45
C GLN A 72 -20.00 -21.47 -0.41
N MET A 73 -19.78 -20.72 -1.49
CA MET A 73 -20.78 -20.60 -2.56
C MET A 73 -20.79 -21.89 -3.41
N PRO A 74 -21.95 -22.46 -3.75
CA PRO A 74 -22.02 -23.71 -4.50
C PRO A 74 -21.52 -23.51 -5.94
N ALA A 75 -20.52 -24.31 -6.33
CA ALA A 75 -19.99 -24.36 -7.68
C ALA A 75 -21.03 -24.96 -8.64
N LYS A 76 -21.37 -24.24 -9.72
CA LYS A 76 -22.10 -24.81 -10.86
C LYS A 76 -21.11 -25.31 -11.90
N THR A 77 -21.15 -26.60 -12.19
CA THR A 77 -20.44 -27.27 -13.28
C THR A 77 -21.06 -26.90 -14.64
N PRO A 78 -20.28 -26.48 -15.65
CA PRO A 78 -20.76 -26.44 -17.03
C PRO A 78 -20.53 -27.80 -17.72
N HIS A 79 -21.55 -28.24 -18.46
CA HIS A 79 -21.51 -29.42 -19.33
C HIS A 79 -20.53 -29.22 -20.50
N GLY A 80 -19.80 -30.29 -20.82
CA GLY A 80 -18.70 -30.30 -21.78
C GLY A 80 -19.15 -30.42 -23.24
N LEU A 81 -18.33 -29.83 -24.13
CA LEU A 81 -18.20 -30.24 -25.52
C LEU A 81 -16.87 -30.99 -25.66
N LYS A 82 -16.91 -32.23 -26.15
CA LYS A 82 -15.71 -32.99 -26.56
C LYS A 82 -15.32 -32.56 -27.97
N LEU A 83 -14.06 -32.18 -28.14
CA LEU A 83 -13.39 -32.16 -29.44
C LEU A 83 -12.23 -33.17 -29.37
N ALA A 84 -12.17 -34.05 -30.36
CA ALA A 84 -11.13 -35.07 -30.51
C ALA A 84 -9.96 -34.51 -31.32
N GLY A 85 -8.72 -34.79 -30.90
CA GLY A 85 -7.54 -34.60 -31.75
C GLY A 85 -6.19 -34.47 -31.02
N ALA A 86 -5.30 -35.42 -31.34
CA ALA A 86 -3.84 -35.45 -31.18
C ALA A 86 -3.24 -35.74 -29.78
N ASP A 87 -2.84 -37.01 -29.61
CA ASP A 87 -2.01 -37.52 -28.52
C ASP A 87 -0.60 -36.92 -28.57
N THR A 88 -0.36 -35.92 -27.74
CA THR A 88 0.94 -35.66 -27.14
C THR A 88 0.70 -35.71 -25.64
N PRO A 89 1.45 -36.47 -24.82
CA PRO A 89 1.19 -36.52 -23.39
C PRO A 89 1.36 -35.11 -22.83
N ALA A 90 0.23 -34.47 -22.52
CA ALA A 90 0.24 -33.21 -21.80
C ALA A 90 1.01 -33.45 -20.49
N PRO A 91 1.88 -32.51 -20.07
CA PRO A 91 2.54 -32.63 -18.77
C PRO A 91 1.45 -32.87 -17.72
N ALA A 92 1.66 -33.86 -16.86
CA ALA A 92 0.69 -34.28 -15.87
C ALA A 92 0.14 -33.04 -15.16
N ARG A 93 -1.16 -32.76 -15.32
CA ARG A 93 -1.81 -31.67 -14.60
C ARG A 93 -1.79 -32.04 -13.13
N THR A 94 -0.80 -31.54 -12.41
CA THR A 94 -0.76 -31.58 -10.95
C THR A 94 -2.06 -30.99 -10.45
N THR A 95 -2.81 -31.74 -9.64
CA THR A 95 -4.00 -31.20 -9.00
C THR A 95 -3.60 -29.96 -8.21
N PRO A 96 -4.30 -28.82 -8.37
CA PRO A 96 -3.98 -27.60 -7.64
C PRO A 96 -3.93 -27.87 -6.14
N ARG A 97 -2.88 -27.39 -5.47
CA ARG A 97 -2.78 -27.49 -4.00
C ARG A 97 -3.94 -26.72 -3.37
N PRO A 98 -4.60 -27.24 -2.32
CA PRO A 98 -5.62 -26.48 -1.60
C PRO A 98 -5.02 -25.17 -1.05
N PRO A 99 -5.80 -24.10 -0.90
CA PRO A 99 -5.29 -22.85 -0.31
C PRO A 99 -4.79 -23.07 1.13
N PRO A 100 -3.87 -22.24 1.63
CA PRO A 100 -3.37 -22.35 3.00
C PRO A 100 -4.50 -22.04 3.98
N GLY A 101 -4.44 -22.68 5.15
CA GLY A 101 -5.39 -22.39 6.24
C GLY A 101 -5.21 -20.99 6.83
N ASP A 102 -6.05 -20.65 7.80
CA ASP A 102 -5.95 -19.38 8.54
C ASP A 102 -4.64 -19.28 9.32
N GLN A 103 -4.12 -20.42 9.78
CA GLN A 103 -2.78 -20.55 10.34
C GLN A 103 -1.91 -21.32 9.37
N PHE A 104 -0.74 -20.78 9.04
CA PHE A 104 0.26 -21.43 8.20
C PHE A 104 1.67 -21.13 8.72
N ALA A 105 2.59 -22.05 8.44
CA ALA A 105 3.97 -21.90 8.85
C ALA A 105 4.65 -20.77 8.06
N ARG A 106 5.44 -19.95 8.76
CA ARG A 106 6.32 -18.96 8.14
C ARG A 106 7.25 -19.64 7.13
N ASN A 107 7.52 -18.99 6.01
CA ASN A 107 8.43 -19.52 4.99
C ASN A 107 9.82 -19.80 5.63
N PRO A 108 10.33 -21.03 5.67
CA PRO A 108 11.64 -21.31 6.26
C PRO A 108 12.81 -20.92 5.33
N GLY A 109 12.53 -20.59 4.07
CA GLY A 109 13.53 -20.59 3.01
C GLY A 109 13.81 -22.01 2.52
N ILE A 110 14.21 -22.13 1.26
CA ILE A 110 14.63 -23.38 0.63
C ILE A 110 15.97 -23.18 -0.08
N PRO A 111 16.72 -24.26 -0.38
CA PRO A 111 17.92 -24.15 -1.20
C PRO A 111 17.62 -23.46 -2.54
N LEU A 112 18.56 -22.64 -3.00
CA LEU A 112 18.46 -22.01 -4.31
C LEU A 112 18.47 -23.07 -5.41
N ASP A 113 17.45 -23.04 -6.27
CA ASP A 113 17.38 -23.85 -7.49
C ASP A 113 17.56 -22.93 -8.71
N LEU A 114 18.81 -22.85 -9.18
CA LEU A 114 19.17 -22.02 -10.33
C LEU A 114 18.52 -22.51 -11.63
N ASP A 115 18.31 -23.81 -11.80
CA ASP A 115 17.69 -24.35 -13.01
C ASP A 115 16.23 -23.88 -13.09
N THR A 116 15.49 -23.99 -11.98
CA THR A 116 14.13 -23.45 -11.88
C THR A 116 14.10 -21.94 -12.11
N VAL A 117 14.95 -21.16 -11.44
CA VAL A 117 15.02 -19.70 -11.60
C VAL A 117 15.33 -19.33 -13.07
N LEU A 118 16.34 -19.96 -13.66
CA LEU A 118 16.76 -19.67 -15.02
C LEU A 118 15.78 -20.20 -16.06
N SER A 119 14.89 -21.14 -15.74
CA SER A 119 13.85 -21.64 -16.65
C SER A 119 12.76 -20.60 -16.96
N TYR A 120 12.45 -19.68 -16.03
CA TYR A 120 11.37 -18.72 -16.24
C TYR A 120 11.60 -17.85 -17.48
N ARG A 121 10.59 -17.82 -18.35
CA ARG A 121 10.51 -16.98 -19.55
C ARG A 121 9.17 -16.27 -19.54
N ILE A 122 9.18 -14.94 -19.57
CA ILE A 122 7.96 -14.15 -19.54
C ILE A 122 7.65 -13.58 -20.92
N ASN A 123 6.52 -13.99 -21.50
CA ASN A 123 5.99 -13.36 -22.70
C ASN A 123 5.31 -12.03 -22.33
N ARG A 124 6.06 -10.94 -22.51
CA ARG A 124 5.61 -9.58 -22.17
C ARG A 124 4.25 -9.23 -22.76
N SER A 125 4.06 -9.43 -24.07
CA SER A 125 2.81 -9.06 -24.73
C SER A 125 1.61 -9.86 -24.23
N ALA A 126 1.80 -11.14 -23.88
CA ALA A 126 0.75 -11.95 -23.27
C ALA A 126 0.39 -11.45 -21.87
N VAL A 127 1.38 -11.08 -21.05
CA VAL A 127 1.17 -10.48 -19.72
C VAL A 127 0.42 -9.15 -19.85
N GLU A 128 0.85 -8.27 -20.75
CA GLU A 128 0.22 -6.96 -20.97
C GLU A 128 -1.24 -7.12 -21.42
N ARG A 129 -1.52 -8.02 -22.37
CA ARG A 129 -2.90 -8.33 -22.79
C ARG A 129 -3.74 -8.84 -21.62
N ARG A 130 -3.20 -9.77 -20.82
CA ARG A 130 -3.92 -10.30 -19.65
C ARG A 130 -4.18 -9.22 -18.62
N ALA A 131 -3.17 -8.42 -18.27
CA ALA A 131 -3.28 -7.35 -17.30
C ALA A 131 -4.31 -6.29 -17.75
N ALA A 132 -4.39 -5.97 -19.05
CA ALA A 132 -5.37 -5.04 -19.60
C ALA A 132 -6.83 -5.52 -19.45
N THR A 133 -7.07 -6.83 -19.26
CA THR A 133 -8.43 -7.35 -19.01
C THR A 133 -8.90 -7.18 -17.56
N ILE A 134 -8.00 -6.90 -16.63
CA ILE A 134 -8.34 -6.82 -15.19
C ILE A 134 -9.23 -5.58 -14.91
N PRO A 135 -8.92 -4.38 -15.42
CA PRO A 135 -9.77 -3.21 -15.17
C PRO A 135 -11.11 -3.24 -15.90
N THR A 136 -11.26 -4.11 -16.91
CA THR A 136 -12.50 -4.23 -17.72
C THR A 136 -13.49 -5.23 -17.13
N ARG A 137 -13.13 -5.91 -16.04
CA ARG A 137 -14.05 -6.81 -15.33
C ARG A 137 -15.29 -6.06 -14.87
N ARG A 138 -16.41 -6.81 -14.81
CA ARG A 138 -17.68 -6.27 -14.33
C ARG A 138 -17.46 -5.73 -12.92
N THR A 139 -17.63 -4.42 -12.78
CA THR A 139 -17.41 -3.73 -11.50
C THR A 139 -18.32 -4.33 -10.44
N VAL A 140 -17.74 -4.61 -9.28
CA VAL A 140 -18.51 -4.91 -8.07
C VAL A 140 -19.28 -3.65 -7.69
N LYS A 141 -20.62 -3.74 -7.57
CA LYS A 141 -21.49 -2.57 -7.40
C LYS A 141 -22.10 -2.50 -6.00
N LYS A 142 -22.49 -1.28 -5.60
CA LYS A 142 -23.29 -1.00 -4.39
C LYS A 142 -22.62 -1.55 -3.12
N GLN A 143 -23.36 -2.28 -2.28
CA GLN A 143 -22.86 -2.77 -1.00
C GLN A 143 -21.64 -3.69 -1.13
N TRP A 144 -21.53 -4.44 -2.23
CA TRP A 144 -20.38 -5.30 -2.47
C TRP A 144 -19.12 -4.49 -2.76
N GLN A 145 -19.27 -3.33 -3.41
CA GLN A 145 -18.16 -2.43 -3.65
C GLN A 145 -17.68 -1.85 -2.33
N ALA A 146 -18.62 -1.40 -1.49
CA ALA A 146 -18.31 -0.93 -0.15
C ALA A 146 -17.58 -2.00 0.67
N ALA A 147 -18.06 -3.26 0.68
CA ALA A 147 -17.38 -4.36 1.36
C ALA A 147 -15.93 -4.58 0.87
N TRP A 148 -15.70 -4.51 -0.44
CA TRP A 148 -14.36 -4.66 -1.03
C TRP A 148 -13.44 -3.48 -0.69
N LEU A 149 -13.99 -2.27 -0.61
CA LEU A 149 -13.24 -1.09 -0.19
C LEU A 149 -12.90 -1.14 1.31
N LEU A 150 -13.83 -1.59 2.14
CA LEU A 150 -13.57 -1.86 3.56
C LEU A 150 -12.49 -2.94 3.74
N ARG A 151 -12.53 -4.00 2.91
CA ARG A 151 -11.44 -4.97 2.86
C ARG A 151 -10.13 -4.32 2.45
N ALA A 152 -10.11 -3.47 1.43
CA ALA A 152 -8.91 -2.76 1.03
C ALA A 152 -8.30 -1.94 2.19
N VAL A 153 -9.12 -1.28 3.02
CA VAL A 153 -8.64 -0.58 4.23
C VAL A 153 -7.83 -1.52 5.14
N THR A 154 -8.35 -2.72 5.43
CA THR A 154 -7.65 -3.72 6.28
C THR A 154 -6.33 -4.21 5.70
N LEU A 155 -6.09 -3.98 4.41
CA LEU A 155 -4.89 -4.41 3.71
C LEU A 155 -3.88 -3.27 3.58
N ILE A 156 -4.17 -2.04 4.01
CA ILE A 156 -3.24 -0.92 3.85
C ILE A 156 -2.11 -1.00 4.88
N ASP A 157 -0.86 -0.95 4.40
CA ASP A 157 0.28 -0.51 5.19
C ASP A 157 0.33 1.00 5.09
N LEU A 158 -0.23 1.69 6.10
CA LEU A 158 -0.39 3.14 6.06
C LEU A 158 0.99 3.76 6.24
N THR A 159 1.50 4.38 5.18
CA THR A 159 2.92 4.68 5.04
C THR A 159 3.20 6.17 5.09
N THR A 160 4.21 6.58 5.87
CA THR A 160 4.90 7.86 5.68
C THR A 160 6.41 7.61 5.62
N LEU A 161 7.04 8.12 4.56
CA LEU A 161 8.45 7.94 4.25
C LEU A 161 9.01 9.22 3.62
N SER A 162 8.78 10.33 4.29
CA SER A 162 9.27 11.66 3.90
C SER A 162 10.49 12.04 4.72
N GLY A 163 11.37 12.86 4.14
CA GLY A 163 12.57 13.35 4.83
C GLY A 163 12.27 14.35 5.96
N ASP A 164 11.06 14.91 5.96
CA ASP A 164 10.54 15.85 6.96
C ASP A 164 9.56 15.19 7.95
N ASP A 165 9.50 13.85 7.99
CA ASP A 165 8.66 13.14 8.95
C ASP A 165 9.10 13.45 10.40
N THR A 166 8.12 13.79 11.23
CA THR A 166 8.32 14.10 12.65
C THR A 166 7.59 13.09 13.53
N PRO A 167 7.94 12.99 14.83
CA PRO A 167 7.15 12.21 15.77
C PRO A 167 5.67 12.60 15.81
N GLY A 168 5.35 13.88 15.60
CA GLY A 168 3.97 14.38 15.53
C GLY A 168 3.22 13.85 14.30
N THR A 169 3.86 13.86 13.13
CA THR A 169 3.31 13.28 11.89
C THR A 169 3.05 11.79 12.06
N VAL A 170 3.99 11.05 12.63
CA VAL A 170 3.83 9.60 12.85
C VAL A 170 2.74 9.28 13.87
N ARG A 171 2.60 10.06 14.96
CA ARG A 171 1.47 9.87 15.89
C ARG A 171 0.11 10.08 15.22
N ARG A 172 -0.03 11.08 14.34
CA ARG A 172 -1.26 11.29 13.57
C ARG A 172 -1.52 10.15 12.59
N LEU A 173 -0.48 9.65 11.92
CA LEU A 173 -0.56 8.48 11.06
C LEU A 173 -1.06 7.25 11.83
N CYS A 174 -0.50 7.00 13.02
CA CYS A 174 -0.91 5.89 13.88
C CYS A 174 -2.36 6.02 14.36
N ALA A 175 -2.80 7.23 14.75
CA ALA A 175 -4.20 7.47 15.10
C ALA A 175 -5.14 7.19 13.91
N LYS A 176 -4.75 7.59 12.69
CA LYS A 176 -5.50 7.30 11.46
C LYS A 176 -5.47 5.82 11.08
N ALA A 177 -4.42 5.08 11.42
CA ALA A 177 -4.34 3.63 11.22
C ALA A 177 -5.31 2.87 12.16
N MET A 178 -5.45 3.32 13.41
CA MET A 178 -6.41 2.78 14.38
C MET A 178 -7.86 3.17 14.06
N HIS A 179 -8.07 4.36 13.50
CA HIS A 179 -9.38 4.89 13.14
C HIS A 179 -9.40 5.33 11.67
N PRO A 180 -9.36 4.36 10.73
CA PRO A 180 -9.24 4.66 9.30
C PRO A 180 -10.46 5.36 8.73
N LEU A 181 -11.63 5.19 9.35
CA LEU A 181 -12.89 5.81 8.95
C LEU A 181 -13.42 6.71 10.08
N ARG A 182 -14.10 7.79 9.70
CA ARG A 182 -14.85 8.62 10.66
C ARG A 182 -15.96 7.81 11.32
N GLY A 183 -16.13 7.96 12.63
CA GLY A 183 -17.12 7.18 13.40
C GLY A 183 -18.58 7.36 12.95
N ASP A 184 -18.97 8.54 12.46
CA ASP A 184 -20.32 8.72 11.89
C ASP A 184 -20.52 7.95 10.58
N LEU A 185 -19.46 7.79 9.78
CA LEU A 185 -19.51 6.96 8.57
C LEU A 185 -19.57 5.47 8.93
N GLU A 186 -18.82 5.03 9.94
CA GLU A 186 -18.92 3.64 10.45
C GLU A 186 -20.34 3.33 10.90
N HIS A 187 -20.97 4.26 11.63
CA HIS A 187 -22.36 4.15 12.08
C HIS A 187 -23.37 4.07 10.93
N GLN A 188 -23.23 4.94 9.94
CA GLN A 188 -24.11 4.93 8.76
C GLN A 188 -23.98 3.64 7.95
N LEU A 189 -22.78 3.06 7.90
CA LEU A 189 -22.51 1.80 7.22
C LEU A 189 -22.89 0.57 8.06
N GLY A 190 -23.06 0.73 9.39
CA GLY A 190 -23.37 -0.36 10.33
C GLY A 190 -22.22 -1.34 10.48
N ILE A 191 -20.99 -0.83 10.52
CA ILE A 191 -19.75 -1.62 10.52
C ILE A 191 -18.92 -1.46 11.80
N GLU A 192 -19.41 -0.73 12.80
CA GLU A 192 -18.71 -0.53 14.07
C GLU A 192 -18.27 -1.85 14.74
N PRO A 193 -19.08 -2.94 14.72
CA PRO A 193 -18.67 -4.22 15.30
C PRO A 193 -17.48 -4.89 14.59
N LEU A 194 -17.12 -4.45 13.38
CA LEU A 194 -15.99 -5.00 12.63
C LEU A 194 -14.64 -4.46 13.11
N HIS A 195 -14.61 -3.35 13.86
CA HIS A 195 -13.39 -2.71 14.36
C HIS A 195 -12.27 -2.62 13.30
N ILE A 196 -12.60 -2.01 12.17
CA ILE A 196 -11.68 -1.96 11.02
C ILE A 196 -10.48 -1.07 11.33
N THR A 197 -9.29 -1.64 11.25
CA THR A 197 -8.01 -0.91 11.27
C THR A 197 -7.29 -1.08 9.93
N THR A 198 -6.19 -0.35 9.73
CA THR A 198 -5.25 -0.67 8.64
C THR A 198 -4.42 -1.92 8.98
N GLY A 199 -3.77 -2.50 7.99
CA GLY A 199 -2.98 -3.73 8.13
C GLY A 199 -1.65 -3.52 8.85
N ALA A 200 -1.00 -2.37 8.66
CA ALA A 200 0.20 -1.96 9.39
C ALA A 200 0.40 -0.43 9.31
N VAL A 201 1.40 0.08 10.03
CA VAL A 201 1.98 1.41 9.80
C VAL A 201 3.43 1.24 9.35
N CYS A 202 3.82 1.91 8.25
CA CYS A 202 5.18 1.82 7.70
C CYS A 202 5.91 3.15 7.81
N VAL A 203 7.09 3.14 8.45
CA VAL A 203 7.91 4.34 8.73
C VAL A 203 9.40 4.11 8.49
N TYR A 204 10.20 5.17 8.51
CA TYR A 204 11.66 5.07 8.62
C TYR A 204 12.09 4.57 10.00
N HIS A 205 13.27 3.93 10.06
CA HIS A 205 13.87 3.41 11.30
C HIS A 205 13.81 4.42 12.46
N ALA A 206 14.22 5.67 12.22
CA ALA A 206 14.28 6.73 13.24
C ALA A 206 12.96 6.99 13.98
N LEU A 207 11.83 6.57 13.40
CA LEU A 207 10.49 6.82 13.94
C LEU A 207 9.78 5.53 14.42
N VAL A 208 10.45 4.37 14.35
CA VAL A 208 9.89 3.08 14.79
C VAL A 208 9.44 3.14 16.23
N ALA A 209 10.31 3.57 17.16
CA ALA A 209 9.96 3.65 18.58
C ALA A 209 8.77 4.58 18.83
N THR A 210 8.63 5.67 18.06
CA THR A 210 7.46 6.56 18.14
C THR A 210 6.18 5.85 17.68
N ALA A 211 6.24 5.13 16.56
CA ALA A 211 5.09 4.39 16.03
C ALA A 211 4.67 3.25 16.97
N VAL A 212 5.64 2.50 17.51
CA VAL A 212 5.41 1.41 18.47
C VAL A 212 4.72 1.93 19.72
N ALA A 213 5.21 3.03 20.29
CA ALA A 213 4.58 3.65 21.45
C ALA A 213 3.15 4.15 21.13
N ALA A 214 2.94 4.74 19.95
CA ALA A 214 1.64 5.28 19.54
C ALA A 214 0.60 4.20 19.23
N LEU A 215 1.03 2.99 18.82
CA LEU A 215 0.18 1.86 18.48
C LEU A 215 0.07 0.81 19.59
N HIS A 216 0.63 1.09 20.77
CA HIS A 216 0.61 0.16 21.89
C HIS A 216 -0.82 -0.31 22.22
N GLY A 217 -1.02 -1.62 22.25
CA GLY A 217 -2.32 -2.24 22.54
C GLY A 217 -3.32 -2.28 21.37
N SER A 218 -2.98 -1.70 20.20
CA SER A 218 -3.88 -1.69 19.03
C SER A 218 -3.90 -2.99 18.23
N GLY A 219 -2.85 -3.81 18.34
CA GLY A 219 -2.64 -4.98 17.48
C GLY A 219 -2.17 -4.66 16.06
N ILE A 220 -1.97 -3.39 15.70
CA ILE A 220 -1.44 -2.99 14.40
C ILE A 220 0.09 -3.10 14.41
N PRO A 221 0.71 -3.92 13.53
CA PRO A 221 2.16 -4.05 13.48
C PRO A 221 2.82 -2.79 12.91
N VAL A 222 4.01 -2.47 13.43
CA VAL A 222 4.89 -1.44 12.86
C VAL A 222 5.85 -2.10 11.89
N ALA A 223 5.83 -1.60 10.65
CA ALA A 223 6.79 -1.91 9.61
C ALA A 223 7.87 -0.82 9.53
N ALA A 224 9.14 -1.23 9.43
CA ALA A 224 10.24 -0.32 9.13
C ALA A 224 10.76 -0.59 7.72
N VAL A 225 11.03 0.46 6.93
CA VAL A 225 11.93 0.30 5.78
C VAL A 225 13.37 0.24 6.28
N SER A 226 14.18 -0.61 5.66
CA SER A 226 15.59 -0.81 6.03
C SER A 226 16.45 -1.13 4.80
N THR A 227 17.71 -1.49 5.07
CA THR A 227 18.74 -1.89 4.10
C THR A 227 19.19 -0.77 3.17
N GLY A 228 19.35 0.45 3.69
CA GLY A 228 19.78 1.61 2.90
C GLY A 228 18.69 2.12 1.97
N PHE A 229 17.43 2.03 2.41
CA PHE A 229 16.26 2.53 1.69
C PHE A 229 16.46 4.01 1.28
N PRO A 230 16.04 4.43 0.06
CA PRO A 230 15.37 3.62 -0.97
C PRO A 230 16.33 2.92 -1.94
N ALA A 231 17.60 3.31 -1.98
CA ALA A 231 18.53 2.86 -3.03
C ALA A 231 19.02 1.42 -2.81
N GLY A 232 19.20 0.98 -1.56
CA GLY A 232 19.68 -0.36 -1.24
C GLY A 232 21.20 -0.52 -1.29
N LEU A 233 21.97 0.58 -1.41
CA LEU A 233 23.39 0.56 -1.79
C LEU A 233 24.39 0.76 -0.64
N SER A 234 23.92 0.88 0.60
CA SER A 234 24.81 0.92 1.76
C SER A 234 25.59 -0.40 1.92
N PRO A 235 26.77 -0.41 2.56
CA PRO A 235 27.53 -1.63 2.78
C PRO A 235 26.70 -2.73 3.46
N MET A 236 26.92 -4.00 3.10
CA MET A 236 26.11 -5.13 3.58
C MET A 236 26.02 -5.21 5.12
N ALA A 237 27.15 -5.02 5.82
CA ALA A 237 27.17 -5.01 7.29
C ALA A 237 26.28 -3.91 7.89
N THR A 238 26.27 -2.71 7.28
CA THR A 238 25.40 -1.60 7.70
C THR A 238 23.93 -1.94 7.48
N ARG A 239 23.58 -2.54 6.33
CA ARG A 239 22.21 -2.94 6.00
C ARG A 239 21.67 -4.00 6.95
N VAL A 240 22.49 -4.99 7.30
CA VAL A 240 22.15 -6.01 8.33
C VAL A 240 21.99 -5.37 9.71
N ALA A 241 22.88 -4.45 10.08
CA ALA A 241 22.79 -3.75 11.36
C ALA A 241 21.52 -2.89 11.46
N GLU A 242 21.11 -2.23 10.36
CA GLU A 242 19.87 -1.45 10.29
C GLU A 242 18.63 -2.32 10.54
N ILE A 243 18.56 -3.53 9.95
CA ILE A 243 17.47 -4.48 10.22
C ILE A 243 17.41 -4.79 11.72
N ARG A 244 18.55 -5.20 12.30
CA ARG A 244 18.62 -5.56 13.73
C ARG A 244 18.22 -4.40 14.63
N ALA A 245 18.64 -3.19 14.28
CA ALA A 245 18.26 -1.97 15.01
C ALA A 245 16.75 -1.71 14.94
N SER A 246 16.14 -1.86 13.75
CA SER A 246 14.69 -1.71 13.59
C SER A 246 13.90 -2.75 14.38
N VAL A 247 14.33 -4.01 14.36
CA VAL A 247 13.72 -5.09 15.16
C VAL A 247 13.87 -4.79 16.65
N ALA A 248 15.07 -4.40 17.11
CA ALA A 248 15.31 -4.04 18.51
C ALA A 248 14.48 -2.82 18.97
N ALA A 249 14.15 -1.90 18.06
CA ALA A 249 13.25 -0.78 18.32
C ALA A 249 11.76 -1.17 18.36
N GLY A 250 11.43 -2.44 18.08
CA GLY A 250 10.07 -2.99 18.18
C GLY A 250 9.33 -3.12 16.85
N ALA A 251 9.99 -2.95 15.71
CA ALA A 251 9.37 -3.24 14.41
C ALA A 251 9.07 -4.75 14.31
N GLN A 252 7.82 -5.08 13.97
CA GLN A 252 7.36 -6.46 13.78
C GLN A 252 7.44 -6.89 12.31
N GLU A 253 7.61 -5.93 11.41
CA GLU A 253 7.80 -6.18 9.99
C GLU A 253 8.94 -5.32 9.46
N ILE A 254 9.75 -5.87 8.54
CA ILE A 254 10.87 -5.18 7.93
C ILE A 254 10.72 -5.23 6.41
N ASP A 255 10.62 -4.06 5.80
CA ASP A 255 10.60 -3.89 4.35
C ASP A 255 12.05 -3.65 3.87
N ILE A 256 12.71 -4.70 3.41
CA ILE A 256 14.10 -4.63 2.90
C ILE A 256 14.11 -4.25 1.43
N VAL A 257 15.14 -3.54 0.98
CA VAL A 257 15.46 -3.28 -0.42
C VAL A 257 16.60 -4.19 -0.86
N ILE A 258 16.40 -4.95 -1.95
CA ILE A 258 17.45 -5.78 -2.54
C ILE A 258 18.47 -4.94 -3.32
N THR A 259 19.68 -5.47 -3.48
CA THR A 259 20.63 -4.94 -4.46
C THR A 259 20.18 -5.30 -5.86
N ARG A 260 19.50 -4.35 -6.53
CA ARG A 260 19.01 -4.49 -7.91
C ARG A 260 20.16 -4.83 -8.90
N GLY A 261 21.38 -4.42 -8.59
CA GLY A 261 22.58 -4.74 -9.38
C GLY A 261 22.74 -6.25 -9.62
N HIS A 262 22.53 -7.08 -8.60
CA HIS A 262 22.60 -8.54 -8.72
C HIS A 262 21.59 -9.08 -9.74
N VAL A 263 20.38 -8.53 -9.75
CA VAL A 263 19.34 -8.90 -10.73
C VAL A 263 19.76 -8.50 -12.15
N LEU A 264 20.31 -7.29 -12.31
CA LEU A 264 20.68 -6.74 -13.61
C LEU A 264 21.91 -7.44 -14.21
N THR A 265 22.82 -7.94 -13.38
CA THR A 265 23.98 -8.73 -13.80
C THR A 265 23.71 -10.23 -13.85
N GLY A 266 22.53 -10.69 -13.41
CA GLY A 266 22.17 -12.11 -13.36
C GLY A 266 22.86 -12.90 -12.24
N ASP A 267 23.36 -12.22 -11.22
CA ASP A 267 24.02 -12.79 -10.05
C ASP A 267 22.97 -13.24 -9.01
N TRP A 268 22.28 -14.33 -9.32
CA TRP A 268 21.17 -14.82 -8.51
C TRP A 268 21.62 -15.43 -7.18
N GLU A 269 22.85 -15.96 -7.13
CA GLU A 269 23.45 -16.48 -5.90
C GLU A 269 23.72 -15.35 -4.90
N ALA A 270 24.34 -14.24 -5.34
CA ALA A 270 24.53 -13.10 -4.44
C ALA A 270 23.22 -12.48 -3.97
N LEU A 271 22.19 -12.44 -4.82
CA LEU A 271 20.86 -12.01 -4.40
C LEU A 271 20.25 -12.94 -3.34
N TYR A 272 20.37 -14.26 -3.55
CA TYR A 272 19.88 -15.25 -2.60
C TYR A 272 20.57 -15.11 -1.24
N ASP A 273 21.91 -15.05 -1.22
CA ASP A 273 22.70 -14.93 0.00
C ASP A 273 22.43 -13.62 0.73
N GLU A 274 22.27 -12.51 -0.01
CA GLU A 274 21.89 -11.21 0.55
C GLU A 274 20.53 -11.28 1.26
N VAL A 275 19.50 -11.78 0.56
CA VAL A 275 18.14 -11.86 1.12
C VAL A 275 18.08 -12.83 2.29
N ARG A 276 18.84 -13.93 2.24
CA ARG A 276 18.95 -14.89 3.34
C ARG A 276 19.59 -14.25 4.57
N ALA A 277 20.67 -13.50 4.41
CA ALA A 277 21.29 -12.76 5.51
C ALA A 277 20.35 -11.70 6.11
N PHE A 278 19.53 -11.05 5.28
CA PHE A 278 18.48 -10.16 5.77
C PHE A 278 17.37 -10.90 6.52
N ARG A 279 16.96 -12.08 6.04
CA ARG A 279 15.99 -12.93 6.71
C ARG A 279 16.49 -13.32 8.11
N ASP A 280 17.74 -13.77 8.21
CA ASP A 280 18.35 -14.13 9.49
C ASP A 280 18.42 -12.93 10.45
N ALA A 281 18.71 -11.73 9.92
CA ALA A 281 18.76 -10.51 10.70
C ALA A 281 17.39 -10.04 11.22
N CYS A 282 16.30 -10.41 10.55
CA CYS A 282 14.94 -10.06 10.98
C CYS A 282 14.49 -10.83 12.23
N GLY A 283 15.10 -11.98 12.54
CA GLY A 283 14.61 -12.87 13.60
C GLY A 283 13.15 -13.22 13.35
N ASP A 284 12.28 -12.97 14.33
CA ASP A 284 10.84 -13.25 14.22
C ASP A 284 10.05 -12.21 13.40
N ALA A 285 10.62 -11.02 13.14
CA ALA A 285 9.94 -9.98 12.37
C ALA A 285 9.71 -10.44 10.93
N HIS A 286 8.51 -10.18 10.39
CA HIS A 286 8.16 -10.55 9.02
C HIS A 286 8.97 -9.73 8.00
N MET A 287 9.63 -10.38 7.06
CA MET A 287 10.45 -9.74 6.04
C MET A 287 9.68 -9.57 4.73
N LYS A 288 9.56 -8.33 4.25
CA LYS A 288 9.02 -8.00 2.93
C LYS A 288 10.14 -7.54 1.99
N ALA A 289 10.43 -8.33 0.97
CA ALA A 289 11.49 -8.03 0.01
C ALA A 289 11.00 -7.07 -1.07
N ILE A 290 11.43 -5.81 -1.02
CA ILE A 290 11.24 -4.82 -2.09
C ILE A 290 12.19 -5.14 -3.23
N LEU A 291 11.62 -5.51 -4.39
CA LEU A 291 12.41 -5.86 -5.57
C LEU A 291 12.83 -4.62 -6.39
N GLY A 292 12.14 -3.49 -6.23
CA GLY A 292 12.41 -2.30 -7.04
C GLY A 292 12.08 -2.53 -8.51
N THR A 293 10.93 -3.16 -8.78
CA THR A 293 10.58 -3.74 -10.09
C THR A 293 10.61 -2.79 -11.27
N GLY A 294 10.45 -1.48 -11.05
CA GLY A 294 10.58 -0.47 -12.12
C GLY A 294 11.97 -0.40 -12.74
N ASP A 295 12.99 -0.77 -11.98
CA ASP A 295 14.40 -0.68 -12.37
C ASP A 295 14.96 -2.01 -12.89
N LEU A 296 14.19 -3.10 -12.80
CA LEU A 296 14.67 -4.45 -13.15
C LEU A 296 14.68 -4.74 -14.66
N ALA A 297 14.37 -3.74 -15.48
CA ALA A 297 14.32 -3.73 -16.95
C ALA A 297 13.31 -4.67 -17.63
N THR A 298 13.17 -5.92 -17.18
CA THR A 298 12.33 -6.93 -17.83
C THR A 298 11.41 -7.66 -16.85
N LEU A 299 10.26 -8.11 -17.32
CA LEU A 299 9.36 -8.95 -16.54
C LEU A 299 9.97 -10.31 -16.19
N THR A 300 10.91 -10.82 -17.00
CA THR A 300 11.67 -12.04 -16.68
C THR A 300 12.55 -11.83 -15.46
N ASN A 301 13.22 -10.66 -15.35
CA ASN A 301 13.99 -10.32 -14.16
C ASN A 301 13.10 -10.17 -12.93
N VAL A 302 11.91 -9.57 -13.07
CA VAL A 302 10.92 -9.50 -11.98
C VAL A 302 10.52 -10.91 -11.52
N ALA A 303 10.24 -11.83 -12.44
CA ALA A 303 9.88 -13.21 -12.11
C ALA A 303 10.99 -13.92 -11.33
N ARG A 304 12.23 -13.84 -11.85
CA ARG A 304 13.41 -14.47 -11.25
C ARG A 304 13.75 -13.90 -9.88
N ALA A 305 13.78 -12.58 -9.75
CA ALA A 305 14.02 -11.91 -8.47
C ALA A 305 12.94 -12.26 -7.43
N SER A 306 11.68 -12.40 -7.86
CA SER A 306 10.60 -12.86 -6.98
C SER A 306 10.87 -14.27 -6.47
N MET A 307 11.21 -15.20 -7.36
CA MET A 307 11.50 -16.58 -7.00
C MET A 307 12.69 -16.70 -6.06
N VAL A 308 13.80 -16.01 -6.38
CA VAL A 308 15.01 -16.00 -5.54
C VAL A 308 14.72 -15.44 -4.15
N ALA A 309 13.98 -14.33 -4.05
CA ALA A 309 13.62 -13.75 -2.75
C ALA A 309 12.76 -14.71 -1.92
N MET A 310 11.80 -15.42 -2.53
CA MET A 310 10.97 -16.42 -1.84
C MET A 310 11.80 -17.64 -1.41
N MET A 311 12.70 -18.14 -2.27
CA MET A 311 13.63 -19.21 -1.92
C MET A 311 14.53 -18.81 -0.74
N ALA A 312 15.00 -17.56 -0.71
CA ALA A 312 15.83 -17.03 0.39
C ALA A 312 15.05 -16.77 1.69
N GLY A 313 13.73 -16.99 1.71
CA GLY A 313 12.92 -16.86 2.93
C GLY A 313 12.20 -15.51 3.05
N ALA A 314 11.91 -14.79 1.98
CA ALA A 314 10.99 -13.65 2.08
C ALA A 314 9.58 -14.12 2.52
N ASP A 315 8.97 -13.40 3.45
CA ASP A 315 7.58 -13.65 3.87
C ASP A 315 6.60 -12.96 2.93
N PHE A 316 7.02 -11.81 2.39
CA PHE A 316 6.34 -11.08 1.33
C PHE A 316 7.32 -10.69 0.22
N ILE A 317 6.83 -10.65 -1.01
CA ILE A 317 7.49 -9.91 -2.09
C ILE A 317 6.74 -8.60 -2.36
N LYS A 318 7.49 -7.50 -2.42
CA LYS A 318 7.00 -6.14 -2.59
C LYS A 318 7.51 -5.54 -3.90
N THR A 319 6.65 -4.84 -4.63
CA THR A 319 7.01 -4.33 -5.97
C THR A 319 8.13 -3.28 -5.88
N SER A 320 7.92 -2.20 -5.14
CA SER A 320 8.69 -0.96 -5.30
C SER A 320 8.86 -0.23 -3.98
N THR A 321 9.84 0.67 -3.89
CA THR A 321 10.02 1.52 -2.71
C THR A 321 8.99 2.65 -2.65
N GLY A 322 8.37 2.98 -3.78
CA GLY A 322 7.50 4.16 -3.91
C GLY A 322 8.29 5.42 -4.27
N LYS A 323 9.59 5.29 -4.55
CA LYS A 323 10.51 6.38 -4.88
C LYS A 323 11.05 6.28 -6.32
N GLU A 324 10.83 5.16 -6.99
CA GLU A 324 11.19 4.95 -8.40
C GLU A 324 10.27 5.73 -9.35
N GLY A 325 10.72 5.96 -10.58
CA GLY A 325 9.89 6.55 -11.64
C GLY A 325 8.72 5.65 -12.07
N VAL A 326 8.95 4.34 -12.13
CA VAL A 326 7.93 3.32 -12.36
C VAL A 326 7.79 2.46 -11.11
N ASN A 327 6.57 2.37 -10.56
CA ASN A 327 6.27 1.60 -9.35
C ASN A 327 5.40 0.38 -9.68
N ALA A 328 4.46 0.01 -8.79
CA ALA A 328 3.52 -1.07 -9.04
C ALA A 328 2.68 -0.81 -10.29
N THR A 329 2.66 -1.78 -11.21
CA THR A 329 1.77 -1.83 -12.37
C THR A 329 1.12 -3.20 -12.46
N LEU A 330 -0.07 -3.30 -13.05
CA LEU A 330 -0.77 -4.59 -13.18
C LEU A 330 0.05 -5.66 -13.94
N PRO A 331 0.81 -5.35 -15.02
CA PRO A 331 1.69 -6.34 -15.65
C PRO A 331 2.78 -6.90 -14.72
N ILE A 332 3.48 -6.03 -13.99
CA ILE A 332 4.49 -6.43 -12.99
C ILE A 332 3.84 -7.30 -11.91
N SER A 333 2.71 -6.84 -11.40
CA SER A 333 1.97 -7.47 -10.30
C SER A 333 1.46 -8.85 -10.69
N LEU A 334 0.93 -9.00 -11.90
CA LEU A 334 0.50 -10.28 -12.44
C LEU A 334 1.65 -11.29 -12.49
N VAL A 335 2.85 -10.85 -12.86
CA VAL A 335 4.03 -11.74 -12.87
C VAL A 335 4.40 -12.16 -11.46
N MET A 336 4.51 -11.22 -10.52
CA MET A 336 4.87 -11.53 -9.12
C MET A 336 3.85 -12.45 -8.45
N VAL A 337 2.55 -12.17 -8.62
CA VAL A 337 1.45 -12.99 -8.07
C VAL A 337 1.46 -14.41 -8.63
N ARG A 338 1.82 -14.57 -9.92
CA ARG A 338 2.00 -15.91 -10.50
C ARG A 338 3.21 -16.64 -9.95
N MET A 339 4.31 -15.95 -9.68
CA MET A 339 5.46 -16.57 -9.00
C MET A 339 5.09 -17.05 -7.60
N ILE A 340 4.28 -16.30 -6.86
CA ILE A 340 3.75 -16.74 -5.56
C ILE A 340 2.92 -18.03 -5.71
N ARG A 341 2.04 -18.09 -6.72
CA ARG A 341 1.26 -19.30 -7.00
C ARG A 341 2.17 -20.49 -7.29
N ASP A 342 3.09 -20.31 -8.23
CA ASP A 342 3.99 -21.38 -8.68
C ASP A 342 4.87 -21.88 -7.50
N PHE A 343 5.38 -20.97 -6.67
CA PHE A 343 6.13 -21.30 -5.46
C PHE A 343 5.27 -22.06 -4.43
N TYR A 344 4.03 -21.64 -4.22
CA TYR A 344 3.10 -22.33 -3.31
C TYR A 344 2.74 -23.73 -3.80
N GLU A 345 2.51 -23.90 -5.10
CA GLU A 345 2.22 -25.22 -5.69
C GLU A 345 3.39 -26.19 -5.47
N GLN A 346 4.61 -25.72 -5.73
CA GLN A 346 5.85 -26.50 -5.57
C GLN A 346 6.16 -26.83 -4.11
N THR A 347 6.10 -25.84 -3.22
CA THR A 347 6.65 -25.95 -1.86
C THR A 347 5.59 -26.11 -0.77
N GLY A 348 4.40 -25.53 -0.97
CA GLY A 348 3.38 -25.40 0.06
C GLY A 348 3.56 -24.22 1.02
N HIS A 349 4.60 -23.40 0.84
CA HIS A 349 4.83 -22.23 1.66
C HIS A 349 4.09 -21.02 1.08
N ALA A 350 3.18 -20.45 1.86
CA ALA A 350 2.41 -19.29 1.44
C ALA A 350 3.27 -18.02 1.57
N ILE A 351 3.26 -17.20 0.52
CA ILE A 351 4.02 -15.96 0.44
C ILE A 351 3.05 -14.80 0.22
N GLY A 352 3.25 -13.72 0.95
CA GLY A 352 2.46 -12.52 0.81
C GLY A 352 2.87 -11.65 -0.38
N TYR A 353 1.92 -10.86 -0.87
CA TYR A 353 2.15 -9.89 -1.94
C TYR A 353 1.92 -8.45 -1.46
N LYS A 354 2.81 -7.53 -1.81
CA LYS A 354 2.65 -6.10 -1.48
C LYS A 354 2.92 -5.18 -2.68
N PRO A 355 1.89 -4.74 -3.43
CA PRO A 355 2.05 -3.68 -4.41
C PRO A 355 2.22 -2.34 -3.70
N ALA A 356 3.20 -1.55 -4.13
CA ALA A 356 3.54 -0.27 -3.53
C ALA A 356 3.93 0.78 -4.58
N GLY A 357 3.57 2.04 -4.29
CA GLY A 357 3.82 3.20 -5.14
C GLY A 357 2.77 3.37 -6.25
N GLY A 358 2.22 4.58 -6.38
CA GLY A 358 1.26 4.95 -7.44
C GLY A 358 -0.20 4.52 -7.22
N ILE A 359 -0.49 3.71 -6.20
CA ILE A 359 -1.85 3.26 -5.88
C ILE A 359 -2.54 4.30 -5.01
N ARG A 360 -3.32 5.19 -5.65
CA ARG A 360 -3.93 6.35 -4.98
C ARG A 360 -5.45 6.38 -5.03
N SER A 361 -6.08 5.49 -5.78
CA SER A 361 -7.54 5.47 -5.93
C SER A 361 -8.18 4.16 -5.50
N ALA A 362 -9.41 4.25 -4.99
CA ALA A 362 -10.28 3.14 -4.68
C ALA A 362 -10.48 2.22 -5.89
N LYS A 363 -10.57 2.79 -7.10
CA LYS A 363 -10.63 2.01 -8.34
C LYS A 363 -9.36 1.16 -8.53
N ASN A 364 -8.17 1.75 -8.33
CA ASN A 364 -6.93 0.97 -8.44
C ASN A 364 -6.90 -0.15 -7.40
N ALA A 365 -7.27 0.11 -6.14
CA ALA A 365 -7.34 -0.93 -5.12
C ALA A 365 -8.26 -2.10 -5.54
N LEU A 366 -9.41 -1.82 -6.14
CA LEU A 366 -10.29 -2.85 -6.70
C LEU A 366 -9.62 -3.64 -7.83
N ASP A 367 -8.92 -2.99 -8.75
CA ASP A 367 -8.20 -3.66 -9.84
C ASP A 367 -7.17 -4.68 -9.28
N TYR A 368 -6.46 -4.33 -8.20
CA TYR A 368 -5.54 -5.27 -7.51
C TYR A 368 -6.28 -6.37 -6.74
N LEU A 369 -7.41 -6.08 -6.09
CA LEU A 369 -8.21 -7.12 -5.45
C LEU A 369 -8.76 -8.14 -6.46
N TYR A 370 -9.14 -7.69 -7.66
CA TYR A 370 -9.53 -8.60 -8.75
C TYR A 370 -8.36 -9.49 -9.17
N LEU A 371 -7.16 -8.91 -9.34
CA LEU A 371 -5.94 -9.67 -9.65
C LEU A 371 -5.71 -10.78 -8.60
N MET A 372 -5.71 -10.42 -7.32
CA MET A 372 -5.47 -11.38 -6.23
C MET A 372 -6.52 -12.48 -6.22
N LYS A 373 -7.80 -12.12 -6.32
CA LYS A 373 -8.89 -13.10 -6.34
C LYS A 373 -8.80 -14.06 -7.53
N GLU A 374 -8.47 -13.56 -8.72
CA GLU A 374 -8.40 -14.36 -9.94
C GLU A 374 -7.19 -15.30 -9.97
N GLU A 375 -6.02 -14.87 -9.47
CA GLU A 375 -4.78 -15.65 -9.60
C GLU A 375 -4.43 -16.49 -8.35
N LEU A 376 -4.82 -16.07 -7.14
CA LEU A 376 -4.49 -16.75 -5.87
C LEU A 376 -5.72 -17.10 -5.00
N GLY A 377 -6.88 -16.54 -5.30
CA GLY A 377 -8.12 -16.82 -4.56
C GLY A 377 -8.31 -15.98 -3.30
N GLU A 378 -9.40 -16.24 -2.58
CA GLU A 378 -9.88 -15.38 -1.48
C GLU A 378 -8.98 -15.41 -0.24
N ARG A 379 -8.26 -16.51 -0.01
CA ARG A 379 -7.33 -16.64 1.11
C ARG A 379 -6.21 -15.60 1.07
N TRP A 380 -5.73 -15.27 -0.13
CA TRP A 380 -4.74 -14.22 -0.35
C TRP A 380 -5.32 -12.81 -0.32
N MET A 381 -6.61 -12.63 -0.03
CA MET A 381 -7.20 -11.31 0.19
C MET A 381 -7.27 -10.97 1.68
N ARG A 382 -6.30 -11.45 2.48
CA ARG A 382 -6.21 -11.24 3.93
C ARG A 382 -4.89 -10.54 4.30
N PRO A 383 -4.83 -9.77 5.41
CA PRO A 383 -3.68 -8.92 5.71
C PRO A 383 -2.37 -9.67 5.89
N ASP A 384 -2.41 -10.93 6.28
CA ASP A 384 -1.23 -11.79 6.42
C ASP A 384 -0.63 -12.26 5.09
N LEU A 385 -1.34 -12.11 3.96
CA LEU A 385 -0.87 -12.51 2.63
C LEU A 385 -1.02 -11.42 1.55
N PHE A 386 -1.63 -10.28 1.85
CA PHE A 386 -1.75 -9.18 0.91
C PHE A 386 -1.80 -7.82 1.59
N ARG A 387 -0.99 -6.88 1.10
CA ARG A 387 -0.90 -5.52 1.64
C ARG A 387 -0.81 -4.46 0.54
N PHE A 388 -1.40 -3.29 0.72
CA PHE A 388 -1.13 -2.11 -0.11
C PHE A 388 -0.10 -1.21 0.57
N GLY A 389 1.05 -0.97 -0.06
CA GLY A 389 1.95 0.10 0.38
C GLY A 389 1.48 1.45 -0.14
N ALA A 390 0.74 2.21 0.68
CA ALA A 390 0.12 3.46 0.26
C ALA A 390 0.04 4.52 1.38
N SER A 391 0.06 5.80 0.96
CA SER A 391 -0.15 6.95 1.84
C SER A 391 -1.51 7.61 1.61
N GLY A 392 -1.83 7.96 0.35
CA GLY A 392 -3.08 8.66 0.00
C GLY A 392 -4.29 7.79 -0.33
N LEU A 393 -4.12 6.46 -0.44
CA LEU A 393 -5.20 5.55 -0.84
C LEU A 393 -6.36 5.53 0.16
N LEU A 394 -6.05 5.56 1.46
CA LEU A 394 -7.05 5.50 2.52
C LEU A 394 -8.06 6.64 2.42
N THR A 395 -7.58 7.86 2.18
CA THR A 395 -8.42 9.06 2.02
C THR A 395 -9.37 8.92 0.84
N ASP A 396 -8.90 8.41 -0.31
CA ASP A 396 -9.76 8.21 -1.48
C ASP A 396 -10.83 7.14 -1.21
N ILE A 397 -10.46 6.03 -0.54
CA ILE A 397 -11.40 4.99 -0.14
C ILE A 397 -12.49 5.54 0.79
N GLU A 398 -12.10 6.26 1.85
CA GLU A 398 -13.04 6.89 2.78
C GLU A 398 -13.99 7.84 2.04
N ARG A 399 -13.48 8.60 1.06
CA ARG A 399 -14.30 9.48 0.21
C ARG A 399 -15.36 8.70 -0.60
N GLN A 400 -15.00 7.56 -1.16
CA GLN A 400 -15.94 6.72 -1.91
C GLN A 400 -16.98 6.07 -0.99
N LEU A 401 -16.59 5.66 0.21
CA LEU A 401 -17.51 5.10 1.21
C LEU A 401 -18.49 6.15 1.71
N ASP A 402 -18.04 7.39 1.97
CA ASP A 402 -18.92 8.51 2.31
C ASP A 402 -19.91 8.82 1.18
N HIS A 403 -19.44 8.83 -0.07
CA HIS A 403 -20.34 8.99 -1.22
C HIS A 403 -21.38 7.87 -1.32
N PHE A 404 -20.99 6.63 -1.05
CA PHE A 404 -21.91 5.49 -1.02
C PHE A 404 -22.99 5.63 0.08
N ALA A 405 -22.60 6.10 1.28
CA ALA A 405 -23.53 6.28 2.39
C ALA A 405 -24.50 7.46 2.17
N ASN A 406 -23.99 8.59 1.67
CA ASN A 406 -24.72 9.87 1.67
C ASN A 406 -25.24 10.30 0.29
N GLY A 407 -24.83 9.62 -0.79
CA GLY A 407 -25.15 10.02 -2.16
C GLY A 407 -24.49 11.31 -2.63
N ARG A 408 -23.59 11.90 -1.83
CA ARG A 408 -22.84 13.14 -2.10
C ARG A 408 -21.38 12.94 -1.71
N TYR A 409 -20.44 13.53 -2.44
CA TYR A 409 -19.03 13.46 -2.06
C TYR A 409 -18.74 14.35 -0.84
N ALA A 410 -17.86 13.89 0.05
CA ALA A 410 -17.39 14.67 1.20
C ALA A 410 -16.76 16.00 0.76
N ALA A 411 -17.07 17.08 1.47
CA ALA A 411 -16.30 18.32 1.36
C ALA A 411 -14.86 18.11 1.88
N ALA A 412 -13.87 18.76 1.27
CA ALA A 412 -12.44 18.55 1.58
C ALA A 412 -12.09 18.72 3.07
N HIS A 413 -12.72 19.66 3.78
CA HIS A 413 -12.49 19.90 5.21
C HIS A 413 -12.95 18.74 6.12
N ARG A 414 -13.78 17.82 5.63
CA ARG A 414 -14.15 16.59 6.35
C ARG A 414 -13.11 15.49 6.25
N GLN A 415 -12.02 15.73 5.51
CA GLN A 415 -10.89 14.82 5.30
C GLN A 415 -9.57 15.52 5.68
N PRO A 416 -9.24 15.62 6.97
CA PRO A 416 -8.19 16.52 7.49
C PRO A 416 -6.74 16.12 7.17
N MET A 417 -6.49 15.25 6.19
CA MET A 417 -5.17 14.70 5.85
C MET A 417 -4.81 14.88 4.36
N VAL A 418 -5.35 15.90 3.69
CA VAL A 418 -4.79 16.39 2.42
C VAL A 418 -3.50 17.15 2.71
#